data_AF-A0A9E3BV16-F1
#
_entry.id   AF-A0A9E3BV16-F1
#
_cell.length_a   1.000
_cell.length_b   1.000
_cell.length_c   1.000
_cell.angle_alpha   90.00
_cell.angle_beta   90.00
_cell.angle_gamma   90.00
#
_symmetry.space_group_name_H-M   'P 1'
#
loop_
_entity.id
_entity.type
_entity.pdbx_description
1 polymer ?
#
loop_
_entity_poly.entity_id
_entity_poly.type
_entity_poly.pdbx_seq_one_letter_code
_entity_poly.pdbx_strand_id
1 'polypeptide(L)'
;MNGTVDPNTAGVIEMAFDGTHVWQENNHDLWWSWQPSTPGNYAGWFPSSGTTAVPIPFTPSGSGTESTFIILDNSHNFWGIQNGKVTVNDVADNTTAGVIQLAFENGRVYQENDAGLWWSKATPSDTWTPGPGSPTDPVTSATTFGTMNGWVGGHRGNSATAPANWSAGTVPSPGQTLYMIRGGTMNLSGGNLAGDTLLFNAQSQDNSNSPTVNLSKGAALTAGTSMQGSASPTINVSDTDTLDLVGTYPSGLDATVNLNALSHLITTDNMVFGSLTVNGSSGSDLTVAGTSNFGGTTVLLNTPQVDGTGTISLDSAQSAVGRMEITGAVGDAVSFNLAADPGRDNASGLTIDQPADFHGSLNLGWSYVDLKGLTADSYDLKNDLLTLYQGSTAVASFDVTTQPVNNAPTSLVVEQGAGGVMLSVSGQPGGSDRYQPGGVGIVLPVHASV
;
A
#
# COMPACT_ATOMS: atom_id res chain seq x y z
N MET A 1 -35.74 10.19 6.56
CA MET A 1 -36.57 11.39 6.77
C MET A 1 -37.11 11.42 8.20
N ASN A 2 -36.87 12.50 8.94
CA ASN A 2 -37.36 12.72 10.32
C ASN A 2 -37.10 11.52 11.27
N GLY A 3 -35.86 11.03 11.28
CA GLY A 3 -35.45 9.91 12.13
C GLY A 3 -35.89 8.51 11.67
N THR A 4 -36.64 8.40 10.57
CA THR A 4 -37.00 7.11 9.94
C THR A 4 -36.20 6.92 8.66
N VAL A 5 -35.65 5.71 8.44
CA VAL A 5 -34.99 5.34 7.18
C VAL A 5 -35.97 5.52 6.02
N ASP A 6 -35.56 6.23 4.96
CA ASP A 6 -36.38 6.32 3.76
C ASP A 6 -36.20 5.03 2.94
N PRO A 7 -37.24 4.20 2.77
CA PRO A 7 -37.13 2.93 2.06
C PRO A 7 -36.90 3.10 0.55
N ASN A 8 -37.00 4.33 0.03
CA ASN A 8 -36.84 4.63 -1.39
C ASN A 8 -35.42 5.09 -1.75
N THR A 9 -34.50 5.07 -0.78
CA THR A 9 -33.10 5.42 -0.99
C THR A 9 -32.23 4.18 -0.75
N ALA A 10 -31.20 4.00 -1.58
CA ALA A 10 -30.32 2.85 -1.49
C ALA A 10 -28.90 3.27 -1.87
N GLY A 11 -27.92 2.81 -1.09
CA GLY A 11 -26.52 3.12 -1.32
C GLY A 11 -26.20 4.62 -1.27
N VAL A 12 -26.94 5.42 -0.47
CA VAL A 12 -26.68 6.86 -0.30
C VAL A 12 -25.30 7.04 0.31
N ILE A 13 -24.43 7.78 -0.39
CA ILE A 13 -23.05 8.06 0.02
C ILE A 13 -22.84 9.54 0.35
N GLU A 14 -23.68 10.43 -0.20
CA GLU A 14 -23.60 11.86 0.02
C GLU A 14 -25.00 12.48 0.12
N MET A 15 -25.13 13.55 0.89
CA MET A 15 -26.28 14.44 0.85
C MET A 15 -25.80 15.88 0.76
N ALA A 16 -26.52 16.71 0.00
CA ALA A 16 -26.23 18.13 -0.13
C ALA A 16 -27.52 18.96 0.00
N PHE A 17 -27.39 20.25 0.30
CA PHE A 17 -28.53 21.17 0.33
C PHE A 17 -28.17 22.43 -0.47
N ASP A 18 -28.95 22.73 -1.51
CA ASP A 18 -28.67 23.87 -2.40
C ASP A 18 -29.33 25.19 -1.95
N GLY A 19 -29.88 25.20 -0.73
CA GLY A 19 -30.71 26.29 -0.19
C GLY A 19 -32.21 26.11 -0.44
N THR A 20 -32.61 25.20 -1.33
CA THR A 20 -34.02 24.96 -1.71
C THR A 20 -34.42 23.50 -1.72
N HIS A 21 -33.51 22.59 -2.05
CA HIS A 21 -33.73 21.15 -2.12
C HIS A 21 -32.62 20.39 -1.40
N VAL A 22 -33.03 19.28 -0.76
CA VAL A 22 -32.10 18.26 -0.29
C VAL A 22 -31.74 17.39 -1.48
N TRP A 23 -30.47 17.15 -1.68
CA TRP A 23 -29.92 16.27 -2.69
C TRP A 23 -29.31 15.04 -2.01
N GLN A 24 -29.36 13.90 -2.68
CA GLN A 24 -28.63 12.71 -2.29
C GLN A 24 -27.88 12.16 -3.50
N GLU A 25 -26.68 11.65 -3.27
CA GLU A 25 -25.92 10.84 -4.22
C GLU A 25 -25.86 9.39 -3.74
N ASN A 26 -25.92 8.45 -4.67
CA ASN A 26 -25.68 7.04 -4.35
C ASN A 26 -24.31 6.55 -4.84
N ASN A 27 -23.98 5.32 -4.46
CA ASN A 27 -22.78 4.57 -4.88
C ASN A 27 -22.68 4.26 -6.39
N HIS A 28 -23.51 4.89 -7.22
CA HIS A 28 -23.48 4.83 -8.69
C HIS A 28 -23.28 6.22 -9.33
N ASP A 29 -22.87 7.24 -8.57
CA ASP A 29 -22.62 8.63 -9.03
C ASP A 29 -23.88 9.30 -9.62
N LEU A 30 -25.05 8.95 -9.10
CA LEU A 30 -26.32 9.52 -9.50
C LEU A 30 -26.88 10.38 -8.39
N TRP A 31 -27.35 11.57 -8.77
CA TRP A 31 -27.94 12.56 -7.88
C TRP A 31 -29.47 12.56 -7.99
N TRP A 32 -30.14 12.69 -6.85
CA TRP A 32 -31.57 12.95 -6.76
C TRP A 32 -31.82 14.13 -5.82
N SER A 33 -32.74 15.00 -6.21
CA SER A 33 -33.29 16.05 -5.36
C SER A 33 -34.61 15.58 -4.74
N TRP A 34 -34.81 15.92 -3.48
CA TRP A 34 -36.07 15.74 -2.79
C TRP A 34 -37.05 16.81 -3.30
N GLN A 35 -37.95 16.36 -4.16
CA GLN A 35 -38.98 17.17 -4.80
C GLN A 35 -40.32 16.44 -4.74
N PRO A 36 -40.95 16.35 -3.55
CA PRO A 36 -42.19 15.58 -3.36
C PRO A 36 -43.38 16.09 -4.19
N SER A 37 -43.33 17.33 -4.67
CA SER A 37 -44.38 17.98 -5.44
C SER A 37 -44.22 17.94 -6.98
N THR A 38 -43.12 17.40 -7.51
CA THR A 38 -42.82 17.45 -8.97
C THR A 38 -43.34 16.21 -9.72
N PRO A 39 -44.06 16.35 -10.86
CA PRO A 39 -44.47 15.21 -11.69
C PRO A 39 -43.26 14.45 -12.27
N GLY A 40 -43.28 13.11 -12.20
CA GLY A 40 -42.17 12.26 -12.68
C GLY A 40 -41.09 11.97 -11.63
N ASN A 41 -41.35 12.25 -10.35
CA ASN A 41 -40.50 11.83 -9.25
C ASN A 41 -40.73 10.33 -8.91
N TYR A 42 -39.72 9.66 -8.37
CA TYR A 42 -39.86 8.35 -7.76
C TYR A 42 -40.04 8.53 -6.26
N ALA A 43 -41.29 8.44 -5.78
CA ALA A 43 -41.64 8.55 -4.36
C ALA A 43 -41.07 9.82 -3.65
N GLY A 44 -40.94 10.92 -4.39
CA GLY A 44 -40.43 12.20 -3.90
C GLY A 44 -39.00 12.55 -4.31
N TRP A 45 -38.24 11.63 -4.90
CA TRP A 45 -36.89 11.88 -5.43
C TRP A 45 -36.92 12.11 -6.96
N PHE A 46 -36.31 13.19 -7.42
CA PHE A 46 -36.26 13.59 -8.84
C PHE A 46 -34.82 13.85 -9.32
N PRO A 47 -34.47 13.47 -10.58
CA PRO A 47 -35.30 12.76 -11.56
C PRO A 47 -35.43 11.27 -11.21
N SER A 48 -36.46 10.58 -11.72
CA SER A 48 -36.73 9.17 -11.34
C SER A 48 -35.57 8.21 -11.55
N SER A 49 -34.69 8.49 -12.52
CA SER A 49 -33.48 7.69 -12.82
C SER A 49 -32.20 8.21 -12.18
N GLY A 50 -32.26 9.33 -11.46
CA GLY A 50 -31.08 10.08 -11.04
C GLY A 50 -30.43 10.82 -12.21
N THR A 51 -29.51 11.73 -11.88
CA THR A 51 -28.74 12.51 -12.86
C THR A 51 -27.26 12.46 -12.53
N THR A 52 -26.40 12.42 -13.55
CA THR A 52 -24.94 12.57 -13.40
C THR A 52 -24.51 14.04 -13.31
N ALA A 53 -25.44 14.97 -13.50
CA ALA A 53 -25.17 16.39 -13.35
C ALA A 53 -25.08 16.75 -11.86
N VAL A 54 -23.89 17.19 -11.44
CA VAL A 54 -23.66 17.67 -10.07
C VAL A 54 -24.54 18.91 -9.84
N PRO A 55 -25.46 18.89 -8.86
CA PRO A 55 -26.52 19.89 -8.72
C PRO A 55 -26.04 21.26 -8.21
N ILE A 56 -24.87 21.32 -7.58
CA ILE A 56 -24.25 22.56 -7.11
C ILE A 56 -22.77 22.62 -7.55
N PRO A 57 -22.30 23.71 -8.19
CA PRO A 57 -20.87 23.96 -8.27
C PRO A 57 -20.36 24.19 -6.84
N PHE A 58 -19.41 23.37 -6.40
CA PHE A 58 -18.71 23.52 -5.12
C PHE A 58 -17.86 24.79 -5.14
N THR A 59 -18.51 25.95 -5.03
CA THR A 59 -17.85 27.22 -4.71
C THR A 59 -18.11 27.52 -3.25
N PRO A 60 -17.08 27.77 -2.43
CA PRO A 60 -17.27 28.11 -1.03
C PRO A 60 -18.24 29.28 -0.92
N SER A 61 -19.43 29.05 -0.37
CA SER A 61 -20.33 30.13 0.00
C SER A 61 -20.05 30.51 1.45
N GLY A 62 -20.14 31.79 1.79
CA GLY A 62 -19.91 32.32 3.15
C GLY A 62 -20.96 31.89 4.20
N SER A 63 -21.61 30.75 3.99
CA SER A 63 -22.62 30.11 4.84
C SER A 63 -22.26 28.66 5.17
N GLY A 64 -21.00 28.23 5.00
CA GLY A 64 -20.47 27.07 5.74
C GLY A 64 -21.05 25.69 5.39
N THR A 65 -21.57 25.46 4.19
CA THR A 65 -21.90 24.10 3.72
C THR A 65 -20.65 23.38 3.20
N GLU A 66 -19.76 23.04 4.14
CA GLU A 66 -18.72 22.01 3.96
C GLU A 66 -19.01 20.87 4.95
N SER A 67 -19.53 19.75 4.43
CA SER A 67 -19.67 18.52 5.21
C SER A 67 -18.34 17.76 5.13
N THR A 68 -17.42 17.99 6.06
CA THR A 68 -16.27 17.09 6.23
C THR A 68 -16.72 15.90 7.07
N PHE A 69 -16.84 14.73 6.44
CA PHE A 69 -17.24 13.49 7.15
C PHE A 69 -16.14 12.97 8.09
N ILE A 70 -14.92 13.53 8.03
CA ILE A 70 -13.77 13.17 8.87
C ILE A 70 -12.86 14.38 9.12
N ILE A 71 -12.34 14.50 10.34
CA ILE A 71 -11.33 15.46 10.81
C ILE A 71 -10.20 14.68 11.50
N LEU A 72 -8.94 15.09 11.31
CA LEU A 72 -7.84 14.68 12.19
C LEU A 72 -7.44 15.86 13.08
N ASP A 73 -7.39 15.66 14.40
CA ASP A 73 -6.91 16.70 15.31
C ASP A 73 -5.37 16.74 15.43
N ASN A 74 -4.85 17.74 16.14
CA ASN A 74 -3.41 17.91 16.39
C ASN A 74 -2.77 16.77 17.21
N SER A 75 -3.58 15.91 17.82
CA SER A 75 -3.15 14.73 18.56
C SER A 75 -3.33 13.44 17.74
N HIS A 76 -3.61 13.57 16.44
CA HIS A 76 -3.83 12.47 15.50
C HIS A 76 -5.04 11.57 15.84
N ASN A 77 -6.06 12.10 16.51
CA ASN A 77 -7.34 11.40 16.60
C ASN A 77 -8.19 11.68 15.36
N PHE A 78 -8.83 10.63 14.83
CA PHE A 78 -9.82 10.72 13.75
C PHE A 78 -11.18 11.01 14.35
N TRP A 79 -11.86 12.01 13.82
CA TRP A 79 -13.20 12.42 14.21
C TRP A 79 -14.09 12.29 13.00
N GLY A 80 -15.15 11.49 13.04
CA GLY A 80 -16.05 11.33 11.90
C GLY A 80 -17.52 11.45 12.29
N ILE A 81 -18.40 11.34 11.30
CA ILE A 81 -19.84 11.21 11.55
C ILE A 81 -20.31 9.84 11.10
N GLN A 82 -20.97 9.09 11.98
CA GLN A 82 -21.60 7.82 11.67
C GLN A 82 -22.96 7.71 12.38
N ASN A 83 -24.01 7.41 11.62
CA ASN A 83 -25.37 7.26 12.15
C ASN A 83 -25.84 8.47 13.00
N GLY A 84 -25.48 9.69 12.59
CA GLY A 84 -25.83 10.91 13.31
C GLY A 84 -25.11 11.06 14.65
N LYS A 85 -23.93 10.45 14.82
CA LYS A 85 -23.06 10.60 15.98
C LYS A 85 -21.64 10.96 15.54
N VAL A 86 -20.92 11.67 16.39
CA VAL A 86 -19.46 11.78 16.25
C VAL A 86 -18.85 10.41 16.51
N THR A 87 -17.91 9.99 15.67
CA THR A 87 -17.00 8.86 15.94
C THR A 87 -15.62 9.41 16.26
N VAL A 88 -14.92 8.80 17.21
CA VAL A 88 -13.50 9.09 17.46
C VAL A 88 -12.70 7.81 17.31
N ASN A 89 -11.76 7.77 16.36
CA ASN A 89 -11.01 6.56 16.00
C ASN A 89 -11.96 5.37 15.78
N ASP A 90 -13.00 5.60 14.96
CA ASP A 90 -14.10 4.65 14.66
C ASP A 90 -14.98 4.21 15.84
N VAL A 91 -14.74 4.73 17.05
CA VAL A 91 -15.61 4.49 18.21
C VAL A 91 -16.66 5.58 18.31
N ALA A 92 -17.94 5.21 18.25
CA ALA A 92 -19.04 6.16 18.38
C ALA A 92 -19.02 6.86 19.76
N ASP A 93 -19.01 8.19 19.75
CA ASP A 93 -19.24 9.03 20.91
C ASP A 93 -20.74 9.04 21.23
N ASN A 94 -21.12 8.16 22.16
CA ASN A 94 -22.51 7.98 22.55
C ASN A 94 -23.14 9.19 23.26
N THR A 95 -22.37 10.24 23.57
CA THR A 95 -22.89 11.50 24.11
C THR A 95 -23.44 12.44 23.04
N THR A 96 -23.27 12.09 21.76
CA THR A 96 -23.73 12.89 20.61
C THR A 96 -24.95 12.27 19.94
N ALA A 97 -25.78 13.10 19.31
CA ALA A 97 -26.97 12.69 18.58
C ALA A 97 -27.37 13.73 17.53
N GLY A 98 -27.87 13.26 16.39
CA GLY A 98 -28.31 14.12 15.29
C GLY A 98 -27.18 14.86 14.58
N VAL A 99 -25.92 14.42 14.73
CA VAL A 99 -24.75 15.12 14.18
C VAL A 99 -24.79 15.15 12.66
N ILE A 100 -24.69 16.34 12.09
CA ILE A 100 -24.71 16.58 10.64
C ILE A 100 -23.42 17.21 10.11
N GLN A 101 -22.62 17.83 10.97
CA GLN A 101 -21.38 18.49 10.56
C GLN A 101 -20.29 18.38 11.63
N LEU A 102 -19.04 18.36 11.17
CA LEU A 102 -17.84 18.52 11.97
C LEU A 102 -16.99 19.67 11.43
N ALA A 103 -16.31 20.40 12.32
CA ALA A 103 -15.29 21.39 11.98
C ALA A 103 -14.11 21.35 12.96
N PHE A 104 -12.93 21.86 12.58
CA PHE A 104 -11.77 21.99 13.48
C PHE A 104 -11.22 23.41 13.43
N GLU A 105 -11.22 24.09 14.57
CA GLU A 105 -10.77 25.47 14.64
C GLU A 105 -10.10 25.75 15.99
N ASN A 106 -8.98 26.46 15.96
CA ASN A 106 -8.24 26.88 17.17
C ASN A 106 -7.93 25.72 18.13
N GLY A 107 -7.61 24.53 17.58
CA GLY A 107 -7.26 23.34 18.36
C GLY A 107 -8.46 22.62 18.98
N ARG A 108 -9.68 22.89 18.53
CA ARG A 108 -10.91 22.26 19.01
C ARG A 108 -11.68 21.66 17.85
N VAL A 109 -12.28 20.50 18.08
CA VAL A 109 -13.27 19.91 17.19
C VAL A 109 -14.63 20.46 17.57
N TYR A 110 -15.37 20.92 16.56
CA TYR A 110 -16.74 21.38 16.63
C TYR A 110 -17.66 20.37 15.95
N GLN A 111 -18.87 20.22 16.47
CA GLN A 111 -19.91 19.40 15.88
C GLN A 111 -21.23 20.16 15.86
N GLU A 112 -21.92 20.10 14.73
CA GLU A 112 -23.29 20.61 14.57
C GLU A 112 -24.27 19.45 14.50
N ASN A 113 -25.44 19.60 15.12
CA ASN A 113 -26.54 18.65 14.97
C ASN A 113 -27.69 19.18 14.08
N ASP A 114 -28.65 18.31 13.83
CA ASP A 114 -29.87 18.55 13.04
C ASP A 114 -30.81 19.61 13.62
N ALA A 115 -30.53 20.13 14.81
CA ALA A 115 -31.20 21.27 15.42
C ALA A 115 -30.46 22.61 15.20
N GLY A 116 -29.35 22.62 14.45
CA GLY A 116 -28.53 23.80 14.17
C GLY A 116 -27.76 24.30 15.39
N LEU A 117 -27.43 23.40 16.33
CA LEU A 117 -26.68 23.72 17.53
C LEU A 117 -25.26 23.18 17.43
N TRP A 118 -24.31 23.95 17.95
CA TRP A 118 -22.89 23.69 17.92
C TRP A 118 -22.32 23.36 19.30
N TRP A 119 -21.45 22.36 19.34
CA TRP A 119 -20.63 22.01 20.51
C TRP A 119 -19.17 21.88 20.10
N SER A 120 -18.26 22.05 21.06
CA SER A 120 -16.83 21.85 20.86
C SER A 120 -16.17 21.06 21.97
N LYS A 121 -15.06 20.39 21.64
CA LYS A 121 -14.12 19.84 22.61
C LYS A 121 -12.68 19.83 22.07
N ALA A 122 -11.69 19.80 22.95
CA ALA A 122 -10.27 19.87 22.55
C ALA A 122 -9.64 18.48 22.42
N THR A 123 -10.10 17.51 23.23
CA THR A 123 -9.61 16.13 23.22
C THR A 123 -10.77 15.12 23.22
N PRO A 124 -10.55 13.86 22.81
CA PRO A 124 -11.60 12.83 22.82
C PRO A 124 -12.32 12.65 24.16
N SER A 125 -11.58 12.75 25.27
CA SER A 125 -12.07 12.55 26.63
C SER A 125 -12.82 13.74 27.22
N ASP A 126 -12.79 14.90 26.55
CA ASP A 126 -13.47 16.09 27.03
C ASP A 126 -14.99 15.98 26.87
N THR A 127 -15.71 16.73 27.71
CA THR A 127 -17.15 16.92 27.53
C THR A 127 -17.43 17.96 26.44
N TRP A 128 -18.43 17.71 25.60
CA TRP A 128 -18.92 18.67 24.63
C TRP A 128 -19.46 19.93 25.31
N THR A 129 -18.97 21.09 24.89
CA THR A 129 -19.34 22.39 25.46
C THR A 129 -19.77 23.39 24.39
N PRO A 130 -20.73 24.29 24.68
CA PRO A 130 -21.48 24.41 25.94
C PRO A 130 -22.54 23.32 26.09
N GLY A 131 -22.89 22.94 27.33
CA GLY A 131 -23.89 21.87 27.59
C GLY A 131 -25.18 21.93 26.75
N PRO A 132 -25.88 23.09 26.65
CA PRO A 132 -27.09 23.20 25.83
C PRO A 132 -26.85 23.31 24.32
N GLY A 133 -25.60 23.39 23.86
CA GLY A 133 -25.26 23.77 22.49
C GLY A 133 -25.37 25.27 22.27
N SER A 134 -24.67 25.75 21.24
CA SER A 134 -24.68 27.16 20.83
C SER A 134 -25.35 27.28 19.46
N PRO A 135 -26.33 28.18 19.25
CA PRO A 135 -26.87 28.46 17.92
C PRO A 135 -25.92 29.33 17.08
N THR A 136 -24.83 29.83 17.68
CA THR A 136 -23.82 30.62 16.98
C THR A 136 -22.84 29.67 16.30
N ASP A 137 -22.73 29.77 14.98
CA ASP A 137 -21.69 29.13 14.19
C ASP A 137 -20.31 29.65 14.65
N PRO A 138 -19.48 28.77 15.25
CA PRO A 138 -18.17 29.16 15.74
C PRO A 138 -17.15 29.33 14.60
N VAL A 139 -17.42 28.77 13.41
CA VAL A 139 -16.51 28.69 12.27
C VAL A 139 -16.60 29.97 11.44
N THR A 140 -16.09 31.07 11.99
CA THR A 140 -16.21 32.42 11.38
C THR A 140 -15.30 32.67 10.18
N SER A 141 -14.47 31.69 9.82
CA SER A 141 -13.68 31.65 8.60
C SER A 141 -13.46 30.18 8.30
N ALA A 142 -13.71 29.76 7.07
CA ALA A 142 -13.26 28.46 6.56
C ALA A 142 -11.74 28.41 6.74
N THR A 143 -11.30 27.89 7.88
CA THR A 143 -9.91 27.71 8.19
C THR A 143 -9.56 26.43 7.47
N THR A 144 -9.02 26.59 6.25
CA THR A 144 -8.31 25.53 5.54
C THR A 144 -7.40 24.84 6.54
N PHE A 145 -7.69 23.56 6.77
CA PHE A 145 -7.03 22.70 7.74
C PHE A 145 -5.50 22.86 7.70
N GLY A 146 -4.87 22.61 8.86
CA GLY A 146 -3.51 22.08 8.87
C GLY A 146 -3.46 20.90 7.90
N THR A 147 -2.74 21.09 6.80
CA THR A 147 -2.94 20.48 5.49
C THR A 147 -2.59 18.99 5.43
N MET A 148 -3.52 18.10 5.75
CA MET A 148 -3.48 16.72 5.25
C MET A 148 -4.53 16.56 4.16
N ASN A 149 -4.04 16.34 2.93
CA ASN A 149 -4.87 16.09 1.76
C ASN A 149 -5.22 14.60 1.72
N GLY A 150 -6.40 14.27 2.24
CA GLY A 150 -6.84 12.90 2.46
C GLY A 150 -7.78 12.40 1.38
N TRP A 151 -7.57 11.18 0.92
CA TRP A 151 -8.53 10.46 0.09
C TRP A 151 -9.75 10.09 0.92
N VAL A 152 -10.90 10.60 0.49
CA VAL A 152 -12.22 10.25 1.06
C VAL A 152 -12.99 9.28 0.15
N GLY A 153 -12.68 9.27 -1.15
CA GLY A 153 -13.27 8.36 -2.14
C GLY A 153 -14.79 8.49 -2.31
N GLY A 154 -15.36 7.64 -3.16
CA GLY A 154 -16.82 7.51 -3.30
C GLY A 154 -17.44 8.21 -4.50
N HIS A 155 -16.78 9.21 -5.10
CA HIS A 155 -17.33 9.99 -6.22
C HIS A 155 -16.64 9.70 -7.56
N ARG A 156 -17.39 9.86 -8.66
CA ARG A 156 -16.90 9.84 -10.06
C ARG A 156 -16.03 8.62 -10.35
N GLY A 157 -16.52 7.45 -10.00
CA GLY A 157 -15.80 6.19 -10.16
C GLY A 157 -14.44 6.18 -9.47
N ASN A 158 -14.29 6.82 -8.31
CA ASN A 158 -13.07 6.83 -7.50
C ASN A 158 -11.83 7.41 -8.19
N SER A 159 -11.99 8.39 -9.09
CA SER A 159 -10.85 9.01 -9.79
C SER A 159 -10.06 9.98 -8.89
N ALA A 160 -8.73 9.88 -8.90
CA ALA A 160 -7.85 10.82 -8.17
C ALA A 160 -7.84 12.25 -8.71
N THR A 161 -8.39 12.50 -9.91
CA THR A 161 -8.54 13.85 -10.45
C THR A 161 -9.88 14.49 -10.11
N ALA A 162 -10.75 13.80 -9.39
CA ALA A 162 -12.01 14.36 -8.92
C ALA A 162 -11.76 15.13 -7.60
N PRO A 163 -11.96 16.46 -7.56
CA PRO A 163 -11.76 17.24 -6.34
C PRO A 163 -12.59 16.75 -5.15
N ALA A 164 -13.81 16.25 -5.41
CA ALA A 164 -14.72 15.72 -4.40
C ALA A 164 -14.20 14.45 -3.69
N ASN A 165 -13.23 13.73 -4.28
CA ASN A 165 -12.63 12.57 -3.62
C ASN A 165 -11.51 12.93 -2.63
N TRP A 166 -11.21 14.22 -2.47
CA TRP A 166 -10.17 14.73 -1.59
C TRP A 166 -10.77 15.58 -0.48
N SER A 167 -10.28 15.43 0.75
CA SER A 167 -10.74 16.19 1.91
C SER A 167 -10.57 17.71 1.74
N ALA A 168 -9.63 18.14 0.91
CA ALA A 168 -9.42 19.55 0.59
C ALA A 168 -10.43 20.10 -0.43
N GLY A 169 -11.28 19.27 -1.02
CA GLY A 169 -12.20 19.66 -2.10
C GLY A 169 -11.49 20.09 -3.39
N THR A 170 -10.18 19.85 -3.49
CA THR A 170 -9.30 20.21 -4.61
C THR A 170 -8.38 19.04 -4.96
N VAL A 171 -8.06 18.88 -6.24
CA VAL A 171 -7.06 17.89 -6.68
C VAL A 171 -5.69 18.22 -6.08
N PRO A 172 -4.94 17.20 -5.59
CA PRO A 172 -3.55 17.37 -5.17
C PRO A 172 -2.69 18.08 -6.19
N SER A 173 -1.76 18.90 -5.69
CA SER A 173 -0.67 19.45 -6.49
C SER A 173 0.56 18.54 -6.36
N PRO A 174 1.38 18.39 -7.42
CA PRO A 174 2.58 17.53 -7.37
C PRO A 174 3.52 17.85 -6.21
N GLY A 175 4.12 16.80 -5.62
CA GLY A 175 5.06 16.89 -4.50
C GLY A 175 4.40 16.86 -3.12
N GLN A 176 3.11 16.53 -3.05
CA GLN A 176 2.36 16.44 -1.80
C GLN A 176 2.46 15.07 -1.16
N THR A 177 2.39 15.05 0.17
CA THR A 177 2.08 13.84 0.94
C THR A 177 0.57 13.75 1.12
N LEU A 178 0.00 12.65 0.63
CA LEU A 178 -1.41 12.35 0.58
C LEU A 178 -1.71 11.18 1.52
N TYR A 179 -2.94 11.08 1.99
CA TYR A 179 -3.31 10.05 2.97
C TYR A 179 -4.51 9.27 2.50
N MET A 180 -4.42 7.94 2.46
CA MET A 180 -5.60 7.10 2.31
C MET A 180 -6.19 6.84 3.69
N ILE A 181 -7.14 7.70 4.09
CA ILE A 181 -7.64 7.79 5.46
C ILE A 181 -8.76 6.77 5.73
N ARG A 182 -9.44 6.31 4.68
CA ARG A 182 -10.37 5.17 4.71
C ARG A 182 -9.87 4.11 3.72
N GLY A 183 -10.17 2.84 4.00
CA GLY A 183 -10.17 1.82 2.95
C GLY A 183 -11.11 2.18 1.80
N GLY A 184 -11.10 1.40 0.72
CA GLY A 184 -11.85 1.70 -0.50
C GLY A 184 -10.94 1.71 -1.72
N THR A 185 -11.47 2.12 -2.86
CA THR A 185 -10.74 2.10 -4.14
C THR A 185 -10.33 3.51 -4.55
N MET A 186 -9.12 3.66 -5.09
CA MET A 186 -8.63 4.85 -5.80
C MET A 186 -8.19 4.45 -7.20
N ASN A 187 -8.60 5.19 -8.21
CA ASN A 187 -8.23 4.96 -9.61
C ASN A 187 -7.26 6.05 -10.08
N LEU A 188 -6.05 5.62 -10.44
CA LEU A 188 -4.97 6.42 -11.01
C LEU A 188 -4.80 6.06 -12.49
N SER A 189 -4.64 7.09 -13.32
CA SER A 189 -4.45 6.90 -14.76
C SER A 189 -3.52 7.97 -15.33
N GLY A 190 -2.51 7.60 -16.11
CA GLY A 190 -1.55 8.59 -16.64
C GLY A 190 -0.87 9.40 -15.55
N GLY A 191 -0.53 10.66 -15.78
CA GLY A 191 0.21 11.49 -14.80
C GLY A 191 -0.51 11.84 -13.49
N ASN A 192 -1.61 11.16 -13.13
CA ASN A 192 -2.30 11.36 -11.87
C ASN A 192 -1.35 11.12 -10.69
N LEU A 193 -1.27 12.09 -9.78
CA LEU A 193 -0.46 12.03 -8.56
C LEU A 193 1.05 11.83 -8.81
N ALA A 194 1.54 12.09 -10.03
CA ALA A 194 2.94 11.94 -10.34
C ALA A 194 3.78 12.91 -9.48
N GLY A 195 4.70 12.34 -8.69
CA GLY A 195 5.53 13.07 -7.74
C GLY A 195 4.91 13.24 -6.35
N ASP A 196 3.68 12.78 -6.13
CA ASP A 196 3.06 12.73 -4.81
C ASP A 196 3.39 11.41 -4.10
N THR A 197 3.30 11.42 -2.77
CA THR A 197 3.45 10.23 -1.93
C THR A 197 2.13 9.90 -1.25
N LEU A 198 1.55 8.73 -1.54
CA LEU A 198 0.34 8.25 -0.89
C LEU A 198 0.68 7.39 0.33
N LEU A 199 0.33 7.87 1.53
CA LEU A 199 0.49 7.13 2.77
C LEU A 199 -0.80 6.40 3.14
N PHE A 200 -0.73 5.10 3.33
CA PHE A 200 -1.80 4.30 3.91
C PHE A 200 -1.76 4.48 5.43
N ASN A 201 -2.80 5.07 6.00
CA ASN A 201 -2.82 5.50 7.40
C ASN A 201 -3.29 4.38 8.32
N ALA A 202 -2.47 4.03 9.32
CA ALA A 202 -2.60 2.80 10.08
C ALA A 202 -2.89 3.00 11.59
N GLN A 203 -3.25 4.21 12.04
CA GLN A 203 -3.36 4.45 13.49
C GLN A 203 -4.61 3.87 14.17
N SER A 204 -5.67 3.48 13.45
CA SER A 204 -6.77 2.70 14.07
C SER A 204 -7.72 2.01 13.09
N GLN A 205 -7.30 1.69 11.87
CA GLN A 205 -8.24 1.03 10.95
C GLN A 205 -8.50 -0.39 11.43
N ASP A 206 -9.79 -0.67 11.64
CA ASP A 206 -10.33 -2.01 11.46
C ASP A 206 -9.77 -2.53 10.13
N ASN A 207 -8.89 -3.52 10.23
CA ASN A 207 -8.22 -4.21 9.14
C ASN A 207 -9.20 -4.96 8.22
N SER A 208 -10.50 -4.77 8.39
CA SER A 208 -11.58 -5.26 7.54
C SER A 208 -11.65 -4.58 6.17
N ASN A 209 -11.06 -3.39 5.96
CA ASN A 209 -11.08 -2.67 4.69
C ASN A 209 -9.68 -2.34 4.14
N SER A 210 -9.03 -3.31 3.49
CA SER A 210 -7.79 -3.08 2.75
C SER A 210 -7.97 -2.03 1.63
N PRO A 211 -7.20 -0.94 1.60
CA PRO A 211 -7.26 0.04 0.52
C PRO A 211 -6.84 -0.60 -0.80
N THR A 212 -7.51 -0.22 -1.89
CA THR A 212 -7.20 -0.66 -3.25
C THR A 212 -6.79 0.54 -4.10
N VAL A 213 -5.68 0.45 -4.82
CA VAL A 213 -5.28 1.46 -5.81
C VAL A 213 -5.15 0.79 -7.17
N ASN A 214 -5.84 1.31 -8.18
CA ASN A 214 -5.75 0.81 -9.55
C ASN A 214 -4.89 1.78 -10.37
N LEU A 215 -3.80 1.30 -10.93
CA LEU A 215 -2.87 2.00 -11.82
C LEU A 215 -3.17 1.64 -13.27
N SER A 216 -3.10 2.62 -14.16
CA SER A 216 -3.33 2.44 -15.59
C SER A 216 -2.69 3.56 -16.42
N LYS A 217 -2.51 3.31 -17.72
CA LYS A 217 -2.14 4.31 -18.73
C LYS A 217 -0.88 5.14 -18.41
N GLY A 218 0.12 4.60 -17.73
CA GLY A 218 1.34 5.34 -17.38
C GLY A 218 1.25 6.07 -16.05
N ALA A 219 0.49 5.54 -15.11
CA ALA A 219 0.44 6.02 -13.74
C ALA A 219 1.78 5.83 -13.02
N ALA A 220 2.13 6.79 -12.18
CA ALA A 220 3.30 6.74 -11.32
C ALA A 220 2.84 6.99 -9.88
N LEU A 221 3.10 6.02 -8.99
CA LEU A 221 2.70 6.08 -7.60
C LEU A 221 3.91 5.84 -6.69
N THR A 222 4.17 6.76 -5.78
CA THR A 222 4.97 6.46 -4.57
C THR A 222 4.00 6.19 -3.43
N ALA A 223 4.12 5.04 -2.77
CA ALA A 223 3.21 4.64 -1.69
C ALA A 223 3.94 4.12 -0.45
N GLY A 224 3.39 4.33 0.74
CA GLY A 224 4.01 3.87 1.99
C GLY A 224 3.04 3.80 3.16
N THR A 225 3.54 3.57 4.37
CA THR A 225 2.75 3.62 5.61
C THR A 225 3.08 4.85 6.44
N SER A 226 2.12 5.33 7.24
CA SER A 226 2.45 6.22 8.37
C SER A 226 3.10 5.42 9.50
N MET A 227 3.95 6.07 10.31
CA MET A 227 4.91 5.45 11.26
C MET A 227 4.31 4.53 12.35
N GLN A 228 2.99 4.32 12.39
CA GLN A 228 2.32 3.47 13.38
C GLN A 228 1.12 2.75 12.76
N GLY A 229 1.31 1.45 12.47
CA GLY A 229 0.28 0.47 12.16
C GLY A 229 0.61 -0.41 10.94
N SER A 230 -0.19 -1.46 10.70
CA SER A 230 -0.11 -2.33 9.53
C SER A 230 -1.23 -1.96 8.56
N ALA A 231 -0.87 -1.53 7.35
CA ALA A 231 -1.79 -1.40 6.24
C ALA A 231 -1.43 -2.46 5.20
N SER A 232 -2.47 -3.11 4.66
CA SER A 232 -2.31 -4.13 3.64
C SER A 232 -2.97 -3.70 2.33
N PRO A 233 -2.42 -2.71 1.60
CA PRO A 233 -3.01 -2.25 0.37
C PRO A 233 -2.93 -3.31 -0.73
N THR A 234 -3.95 -3.31 -1.59
CA THR A 234 -3.90 -4.00 -2.88
C THR A 234 -3.68 -2.98 -3.99
N ILE A 235 -2.68 -3.19 -4.83
CA ILE A 235 -2.36 -2.31 -5.95
C ILE A 235 -2.54 -3.13 -7.24
N ASN A 236 -3.48 -2.74 -8.10
CA ASN A 236 -3.71 -3.43 -9.36
C ASN A 236 -3.11 -2.61 -10.51
N VAL A 237 -2.40 -3.26 -11.41
CA VAL A 237 -1.69 -2.64 -12.55
C VAL A 237 -2.27 -3.19 -13.84
N SER A 238 -2.72 -2.33 -14.75
CA SER A 238 -3.34 -2.77 -16.01
C SER A 238 -2.56 -2.47 -17.28
N ASP A 239 -1.60 -1.56 -17.23
CA ASP A 239 -0.80 -1.15 -18.40
C ASP A 239 0.69 -1.12 -18.02
N THR A 240 1.48 -0.23 -18.63
CA THR A 240 2.81 0.12 -18.16
C THR A 240 2.71 1.22 -17.12
N ASP A 241 3.01 0.92 -15.87
CA ASP A 241 2.92 1.87 -14.75
C ASP A 241 4.19 1.79 -13.86
N THR A 242 4.45 2.83 -13.09
CA THR A 242 5.57 2.91 -12.15
C THR A 242 5.08 2.89 -10.72
N LEU A 243 5.74 2.10 -9.87
CA LEU A 243 5.45 2.01 -8.44
C LEU A 243 6.75 2.14 -7.64
N ASP A 244 6.70 2.92 -6.57
CA ASP A 244 7.76 3.05 -5.59
C ASP A 244 7.16 2.87 -4.18
N LEU A 245 7.38 1.69 -3.59
CA LEU A 245 6.93 1.38 -2.25
C LEU A 245 7.99 1.75 -1.22
N VAL A 246 7.61 2.60 -0.27
CA VAL A 246 8.49 3.08 0.80
C VAL A 246 7.98 2.61 2.15
N GLY A 247 8.79 1.80 2.84
CA GLY A 247 8.57 1.37 4.23
C GLY A 247 9.67 1.93 5.12
N THR A 248 9.30 2.61 6.21
CA THR A 248 10.26 3.19 7.17
C THR A 248 10.12 2.57 8.54
N TYR A 249 11.26 2.27 9.18
CA TYR A 249 11.28 1.83 10.58
C TYR A 249 10.50 2.81 11.48
N PRO A 250 9.66 2.34 12.42
CA PRO A 250 9.46 0.95 12.85
C PRO A 250 8.33 0.18 12.15
N SER A 251 7.66 0.76 11.17
CA SER A 251 6.48 0.17 10.53
C SER A 251 6.82 -0.53 9.21
N GLY A 252 6.25 -1.71 9.00
CA GLY A 252 6.28 -2.40 7.70
C GLY A 252 5.02 -2.15 6.89
N LEU A 253 5.15 -2.13 5.57
CA LEU A 253 4.04 -2.15 4.62
C LEU A 253 3.78 -3.61 4.21
N ASP A 254 2.51 -4.04 4.22
CA ASP A 254 2.11 -5.39 3.78
C ASP A 254 1.38 -5.32 2.43
N ALA A 255 2.10 -4.98 1.36
CA ALA A 255 1.52 -4.71 0.05
C ALA A 255 1.29 -5.98 -0.77
N THR A 256 0.13 -6.03 -1.45
CA THR A 256 -0.14 -6.95 -2.55
C THR A 256 -0.24 -6.17 -3.84
N VAL A 257 0.51 -6.57 -4.86
CA VAL A 257 0.50 -5.97 -6.19
C VAL A 257 0.02 -7.03 -7.19
N ASN A 258 -1.01 -6.73 -7.96
CA ASN A 258 -1.54 -7.62 -9.00
C ASN A 258 -1.29 -7.00 -10.38
N LEU A 259 -0.56 -7.71 -11.22
CA LEU A 259 -0.28 -7.34 -12.60
C LEU A 259 -1.29 -8.06 -13.51
N ASN A 260 -2.09 -7.29 -14.25
CA ASN A 260 -2.99 -7.85 -15.24
C ASN A 260 -2.22 -8.42 -16.44
N ALA A 261 -2.91 -9.16 -17.30
CA ALA A 261 -2.27 -9.70 -18.50
C ALA A 261 -1.64 -8.58 -19.34
N LEU A 262 -0.39 -8.78 -19.75
CA LEU A 262 0.39 -7.82 -20.57
C LEU A 262 0.70 -6.47 -19.89
N SER A 263 0.53 -6.35 -18.57
CA SER A 263 0.94 -5.14 -17.85
C SER A 263 2.44 -5.18 -17.51
N HIS A 264 3.06 -4.01 -17.43
CA HIS A 264 4.48 -3.84 -17.13
C HIS A 264 4.62 -2.96 -15.89
N LEU A 265 5.23 -3.48 -14.83
CA LEU A 265 5.49 -2.69 -13.61
C LEU A 265 6.95 -2.29 -13.54
N ILE A 266 7.24 -1.00 -13.40
CA ILE A 266 8.59 -0.49 -13.15
C ILE A 266 8.72 -0.14 -11.67
N THR A 267 9.71 -0.69 -10.96
CA THR A 267 9.88 -0.49 -9.52
C THR A 267 11.28 -0.04 -9.05
N THR A 268 11.29 0.72 -7.95
CA THR A 268 12.44 1.08 -7.11
C THR A 268 12.07 1.10 -5.62
N ASP A 269 11.56 -0.01 -5.10
CA ASP A 269 11.02 -0.07 -3.73
C ASP A 269 12.11 0.08 -2.64
N ASN A 270 11.79 0.77 -1.54
CA ASN A 270 12.63 0.83 -0.35
C ASN A 270 11.80 0.48 0.89
N MET A 271 11.71 -0.82 1.17
CA MET A 271 10.88 -1.37 2.24
C MET A 271 11.72 -1.95 3.36
N VAL A 272 11.46 -1.47 4.58
CA VAL A 272 12.03 -2.02 5.80
C VAL A 272 10.90 -2.55 6.68
N PHE A 273 10.93 -3.85 6.98
CA PHE A 273 9.83 -4.63 7.56
C PHE A 273 8.59 -4.76 6.66
N GLY A 274 7.74 -5.73 6.99
CA GLY A 274 6.48 -6.00 6.30
C GLY A 274 6.62 -7.07 5.22
N SER A 275 5.74 -7.00 4.22
CA SER A 275 5.67 -7.98 3.15
C SER A 275 5.30 -7.34 1.81
N LEU A 276 5.84 -7.91 0.74
CA LEU A 276 5.47 -7.57 -0.63
C LEU A 276 5.14 -8.86 -1.38
N THR A 277 3.92 -8.95 -1.89
CA THR A 277 3.54 -10.00 -2.85
C THR A 277 3.24 -9.37 -4.19
N VAL A 278 3.92 -9.81 -5.25
CA VAL A 278 3.63 -9.40 -6.63
C VAL A 278 3.09 -10.60 -7.39
N ASN A 279 1.85 -10.52 -7.85
CA ASN A 279 1.17 -11.56 -8.63
C ASN A 279 1.09 -11.15 -10.09
N GLY A 280 1.80 -11.85 -10.95
CA GLY A 280 1.79 -11.65 -12.40
C GLY A 280 0.80 -12.55 -13.12
N SER A 281 0.07 -11.98 -14.07
CA SER A 281 -0.76 -12.73 -15.02
C SER A 281 0.05 -13.08 -16.28
N SER A 282 -0.56 -13.82 -17.22
CA SER A 282 0.12 -14.19 -18.47
C SER A 282 0.66 -12.97 -19.23
N GLY A 283 1.97 -12.98 -19.51
CA GLY A 283 2.65 -11.94 -20.28
C GLY A 283 2.87 -10.62 -19.54
N SER A 284 2.61 -10.55 -18.23
CA SER A 284 3.06 -9.43 -17.41
C SER A 284 4.53 -9.59 -17.01
N ASP A 285 5.22 -8.47 -16.78
CA ASP A 285 6.56 -8.47 -16.22
C ASP A 285 6.77 -7.37 -15.16
N LEU A 286 7.79 -7.61 -14.35
CA LEU A 286 8.32 -6.67 -13.37
C LEU A 286 9.70 -6.21 -13.85
N THR A 287 9.85 -4.91 -14.11
CA THR A 287 11.12 -4.28 -14.47
C THR A 287 11.74 -3.59 -13.25
N VAL A 288 12.94 -4.04 -12.86
CA VAL A 288 13.76 -3.40 -11.83
C VAL A 288 14.63 -2.32 -12.50
N ALA A 289 14.23 -1.05 -12.39
CA ALA A 289 14.90 0.05 -13.09
C ALA A 289 16.05 0.71 -12.30
N GLY A 290 16.15 0.43 -11.00
CA GLY A 290 17.15 0.98 -10.11
C GLY A 290 17.43 0.03 -8.95
N THR A 291 17.75 0.57 -7.77
CA THR A 291 17.97 -0.26 -6.59
C THR A 291 16.68 -0.38 -5.78
N SER A 292 16.18 -1.60 -5.64
CA SER A 292 15.12 -1.91 -4.66
C SER A 292 15.76 -2.50 -3.39
N ASN A 293 15.41 -1.98 -2.21
CA ASN A 293 15.96 -2.38 -0.93
C ASN A 293 14.89 -3.00 -0.04
N PHE A 294 15.14 -4.21 0.45
CA PHE A 294 14.23 -4.98 1.28
C PHE A 294 14.94 -5.41 2.57
N GLY A 295 14.74 -4.66 3.66
CA GLY A 295 15.37 -4.92 4.96
C GLY A 295 14.41 -5.59 5.94
N GLY A 296 14.62 -6.86 6.28
CA GLY A 296 13.73 -7.60 7.17
C GLY A 296 12.32 -7.80 6.60
N THR A 297 12.18 -7.73 5.28
CA THR A 297 10.93 -7.82 4.52
C THR A 297 10.79 -9.21 3.91
N THR A 298 9.58 -9.75 3.85
CA THR A 298 9.28 -10.97 3.09
C THR A 298 8.71 -10.60 1.73
N VAL A 299 9.35 -11.07 0.65
CA VAL A 299 8.97 -10.76 -0.72
C VAL A 299 8.63 -12.03 -1.47
N LEU A 300 7.48 -12.05 -2.14
CA LEU A 300 7.10 -13.10 -3.09
C LEU A 300 6.90 -12.47 -4.47
N LEU A 301 7.78 -12.80 -5.41
CA LEU A 301 7.68 -12.41 -6.81
C LEU A 301 7.08 -13.58 -7.60
N ASN A 302 5.75 -13.63 -7.60
CA ASN A 302 4.97 -14.58 -8.38
C ASN A 302 4.65 -14.00 -9.76
N THR A 303 5.68 -13.57 -10.51
CA THR A 303 5.54 -13.00 -11.86
C THR A 303 6.14 -13.92 -12.90
N PRO A 304 5.62 -13.97 -14.15
CA PRO A 304 6.24 -14.78 -15.21
C PRO A 304 7.69 -14.38 -15.51
N GLN A 305 7.99 -13.09 -15.42
CA GLN A 305 9.28 -12.52 -15.77
C GLN A 305 9.63 -11.38 -14.80
N VAL A 306 10.89 -11.34 -14.39
CA VAL A 306 11.57 -10.20 -13.75
C VAL A 306 12.72 -9.77 -14.65
N ASP A 307 12.74 -8.51 -15.06
CA ASP A 307 13.73 -7.97 -16.01
C ASP A 307 14.25 -6.60 -15.54
N GLY A 308 15.09 -5.96 -16.35
CA GLY A 308 15.69 -4.66 -16.10
C GLY A 308 17.18 -4.75 -15.83
N THR A 309 17.77 -3.59 -15.53
CA THR A 309 19.22 -3.46 -15.27
C THR A 309 19.52 -3.10 -13.82
N GLY A 310 18.50 -3.20 -12.97
CA GLY A 310 18.54 -2.77 -11.58
C GLY A 310 19.12 -3.81 -10.64
N THR A 311 19.09 -3.45 -9.36
CA THR A 311 19.59 -4.26 -8.26
C THR A 311 18.49 -4.48 -7.24
N ILE A 312 18.31 -5.73 -6.81
CA ILE A 312 17.48 -6.09 -5.67
C ILE A 312 18.43 -6.36 -4.49
N SER A 313 18.37 -5.52 -3.46
CA SER A 313 19.11 -5.69 -2.22
C SER A 313 18.19 -6.29 -1.16
N LEU A 314 18.51 -7.48 -0.69
CA LEU A 314 17.79 -8.16 0.39
C LEU A 314 18.69 -8.25 1.63
N ASP A 315 18.25 -7.62 2.71
CA ASP A 315 18.99 -7.59 3.97
C ASP A 315 18.08 -8.02 5.14
N SER A 316 18.68 -8.43 6.25
CA SER A 316 17.97 -8.59 7.51
C SER A 316 18.01 -7.29 8.31
N ALA A 317 16.91 -6.96 8.99
CA ALA A 317 16.81 -5.73 9.78
C ALA A 317 16.25 -6.04 11.17
N GLN A 318 16.96 -5.64 12.23
CA GLN A 318 16.49 -5.69 13.62
C GLN A 318 15.84 -7.01 14.07
N SER A 319 16.50 -8.13 13.78
CA SER A 319 16.01 -9.49 14.08
C SER A 319 14.95 -10.03 13.12
N ALA A 320 14.45 -9.22 12.18
CA ALA A 320 13.64 -9.71 11.06
C ALA A 320 14.55 -10.15 9.92
N VAL A 321 14.29 -11.33 9.38
CA VAL A 321 15.06 -11.92 8.28
C VAL A 321 14.47 -11.45 6.96
N GLY A 322 15.29 -10.88 6.08
CA GLY A 322 14.89 -10.62 4.69
C GLY A 322 14.75 -11.93 3.94
N ARG A 323 13.57 -12.20 3.36
CA ARG A 323 13.30 -13.39 2.56
C ARG A 323 12.71 -13.01 1.23
N MET A 324 13.15 -13.67 0.17
CA MET A 324 12.58 -13.52 -1.17
C MET A 324 12.35 -14.89 -1.80
N GLU A 325 11.24 -15.04 -2.51
CA GLU A 325 10.95 -16.18 -3.38
C GLU A 325 10.59 -15.67 -4.77
N ILE A 326 11.16 -16.29 -5.80
CA ILE A 326 10.94 -15.95 -7.21
C ILE A 326 10.46 -17.20 -7.92
N THR A 327 9.26 -17.12 -8.49
CA THR A 327 8.62 -18.29 -9.13
C THR A 327 8.82 -18.33 -10.64
N GLY A 328 9.15 -17.21 -11.27
CA GLY A 328 9.33 -17.07 -12.72
C GLY A 328 10.77 -16.83 -13.15
N ALA A 329 10.92 -16.44 -14.41
CA ALA A 329 12.21 -16.23 -15.05
C ALA A 329 12.82 -14.86 -14.67
N VAL A 330 14.15 -14.78 -14.72
CA VAL A 330 14.91 -13.58 -14.36
C VAL A 330 15.92 -13.24 -15.45
N GLY A 331 15.89 -11.99 -15.94
CA GLY A 331 16.81 -11.47 -16.94
C GLY A 331 18.26 -11.37 -16.47
N ASP A 332 19.19 -11.38 -17.42
CA ASP A 332 20.64 -11.43 -17.19
C ASP A 332 21.23 -10.14 -16.59
N ALA A 333 20.60 -9.00 -16.88
CA ALA A 333 21.04 -7.71 -16.38
C ALA A 333 20.54 -7.39 -14.95
N VAL A 334 19.70 -8.25 -14.35
CA VAL A 334 19.22 -8.07 -12.97
C VAL A 334 20.28 -8.58 -11.99
N SER A 335 20.54 -7.82 -10.94
CA SER A 335 21.51 -8.17 -9.90
C SER A 335 20.86 -8.30 -8.52
N PHE A 336 21.31 -9.28 -7.73
CA PHE A 336 20.82 -9.52 -6.37
C PHE A 336 21.95 -9.36 -5.37
N ASN A 337 21.80 -8.43 -4.43
CA ASN A 337 22.71 -8.25 -3.30
C ASN A 337 22.07 -8.84 -2.05
N LEU A 338 22.62 -9.91 -1.51
CA LEU A 338 22.08 -10.59 -0.34
C LEU A 338 22.98 -10.36 0.88
N ALA A 339 22.43 -9.78 1.95
CA ALA A 339 23.17 -9.42 3.17
C ALA A 339 22.48 -9.91 4.45
N ALA A 340 23.21 -9.91 5.57
CA ALA A 340 22.71 -10.24 6.90
C ALA A 340 22.70 -9.03 7.82
N ASP A 341 22.05 -9.22 8.96
CA ASP A 341 22.36 -8.50 10.20
C ASP A 341 23.40 -9.30 11.01
N PRO A 342 24.72 -9.00 10.87
CA PRO A 342 25.74 -9.80 11.51
C PRO A 342 25.74 -9.70 13.04
N GLY A 343 25.16 -8.65 13.60
CA GLY A 343 25.08 -8.47 15.05
C GLY A 343 24.07 -9.39 15.71
N ARG A 344 23.23 -10.08 14.92
CA ARG A 344 22.06 -10.82 15.42
C ARG A 344 21.93 -12.23 14.82
N ASP A 345 22.96 -12.73 14.14
CA ASP A 345 22.96 -14.04 13.48
C ASP A 345 21.74 -14.24 12.56
N ASN A 346 21.42 -13.26 11.70
CA ASN A 346 20.28 -13.37 10.78
C ASN A 346 20.73 -13.28 9.32
N ALA A 347 20.74 -14.41 8.63
CA ALA A 347 21.06 -14.49 7.21
C ALA A 347 19.81 -14.25 6.35
N SER A 348 19.91 -13.40 5.31
CA SER A 348 18.86 -13.30 4.29
C SER A 348 18.78 -14.57 3.45
N GLY A 349 17.61 -14.81 2.88
CA GLY A 349 17.35 -15.99 2.06
C GLY A 349 16.65 -15.66 0.75
N LEU A 350 17.15 -16.21 -0.34
CA LEU A 350 16.52 -16.18 -1.65
C LEU A 350 16.12 -17.61 -2.07
N THR A 351 14.91 -17.79 -2.56
CA THR A 351 14.45 -19.05 -3.16
C THR A 351 14.15 -18.82 -4.64
N ILE A 352 14.65 -19.71 -5.49
CA ILE A 352 14.46 -19.66 -6.94
C ILE A 352 13.79 -20.98 -7.35
N ASP A 353 12.53 -20.90 -7.78
CA ASP A 353 11.74 -22.09 -8.12
C ASP A 353 12.06 -22.68 -9.49
N GLN A 354 12.53 -21.83 -10.41
CA GLN A 354 12.91 -22.20 -11.77
C GLN A 354 14.38 -21.82 -12.04
N PRO A 355 15.36 -22.52 -11.43
CA PRO A 355 16.77 -22.15 -11.56
C PRO A 355 17.30 -22.16 -13.00
N ALA A 356 16.67 -22.92 -13.90
CA ALA A 356 17.06 -22.98 -15.31
C ALA A 356 16.75 -21.68 -16.08
N ASP A 357 15.75 -20.92 -15.62
CA ASP A 357 15.28 -19.67 -16.24
C ASP A 357 15.76 -18.44 -15.46
N PHE A 358 16.67 -18.63 -14.50
CA PHE A 358 17.32 -17.56 -13.77
C PHE A 358 18.65 -17.21 -14.44
N HIS A 359 18.76 -16.00 -14.97
CA HIS A 359 19.98 -15.51 -15.62
C HIS A 359 20.64 -14.35 -14.88
N GLY A 360 20.01 -13.84 -13.81
CA GLY A 360 20.55 -12.74 -13.03
C GLY A 360 21.86 -13.07 -12.30
N SER A 361 22.51 -12.04 -11.78
CA SER A 361 23.74 -12.19 -10.98
C SER A 361 23.45 -12.21 -9.49
N LEU A 362 24.17 -13.05 -8.76
CA LEU A 362 24.08 -13.24 -7.32
C LEU A 362 25.32 -12.68 -6.63
N ASN A 363 25.12 -11.81 -5.67
CA ASN A 363 26.17 -11.25 -4.84
C ASN A 363 25.90 -11.60 -3.37
N LEU A 364 26.63 -12.62 -2.91
CA LEU A 364 26.37 -13.29 -1.64
C LEU A 364 27.24 -12.70 -0.53
N GLY A 365 26.66 -11.81 0.28
CA GLY A 365 27.09 -11.59 1.65
C GLY A 365 26.56 -12.71 2.54
N TRP A 366 26.40 -12.44 3.84
CA TRP A 366 25.97 -13.46 4.80
C TRP A 366 24.49 -13.88 4.55
N SER A 367 24.31 -14.89 3.70
CA SER A 367 23.02 -15.22 3.07
C SER A 367 23.00 -16.66 2.55
N TYR A 368 21.84 -17.11 2.05
CA TYR A 368 21.72 -18.35 1.28
C TYR A 368 20.78 -18.20 0.09
N VAL A 369 20.97 -19.07 -0.91
CA VAL A 369 20.13 -19.20 -2.09
C VAL A 369 19.70 -20.66 -2.25
N ASP A 370 18.39 -20.91 -2.27
CA ASP A 370 17.79 -22.23 -2.49
C ASP A 370 17.36 -22.37 -3.96
N LEU A 371 18.05 -23.23 -4.71
CA LEU A 371 17.77 -23.56 -6.10
C LEU A 371 16.85 -24.78 -6.15
N LYS A 372 15.53 -24.55 -6.10
CA LYS A 372 14.54 -25.62 -5.92
C LYS A 372 14.57 -26.63 -7.04
N GLY A 373 14.43 -27.90 -6.66
CA GLY A 373 14.36 -29.05 -7.57
C GLY A 373 15.65 -29.36 -8.33
N LEU A 374 16.67 -28.50 -8.25
CA LEU A 374 17.93 -28.70 -8.93
C LEU A 374 18.71 -29.85 -8.28
N THR A 375 19.31 -30.70 -9.10
CA THR A 375 20.13 -31.82 -8.65
C THR A 375 21.52 -31.72 -9.27
N ALA A 376 22.55 -31.75 -8.43
CA ALA A 376 23.95 -31.75 -8.83
C ALA A 376 24.76 -32.69 -7.92
N ASP A 377 25.86 -33.22 -8.43
CA ASP A 377 26.82 -34.04 -7.68
C ASP A 377 28.21 -33.40 -7.59
N SER A 378 28.43 -32.29 -8.29
CA SER A 378 29.69 -31.55 -8.29
C SER A 378 29.48 -30.13 -8.86
N TYR A 379 30.46 -29.25 -8.65
CA TYR A 379 30.41 -27.88 -9.17
C TYR A 379 31.80 -27.37 -9.61
N ASP A 380 31.83 -26.42 -10.54
CA ASP A 380 33.03 -25.62 -10.86
C ASP A 380 32.72 -24.13 -10.63
N LEU A 381 33.71 -23.35 -10.19
CA LEU A 381 33.57 -21.91 -10.01
C LEU A 381 34.79 -21.22 -10.62
N LYS A 382 34.58 -20.51 -11.73
CA LYS A 382 35.65 -19.86 -12.48
C LYS A 382 35.21 -18.50 -13.00
N ASN A 383 35.95 -17.45 -12.65
CA ASN A 383 35.65 -16.07 -13.03
C ASN A 383 34.21 -15.69 -12.67
N ASP A 384 33.82 -15.97 -11.43
CA ASP A 384 32.48 -15.74 -10.88
C ASP A 384 31.35 -16.56 -11.55
N LEU A 385 31.64 -17.41 -12.54
CA LEU A 385 30.67 -18.33 -13.11
C LEU A 385 30.67 -19.64 -12.32
N LEU A 386 29.63 -19.86 -11.52
CA LEU A 386 29.31 -21.15 -10.93
C LEU A 386 28.65 -22.04 -11.97
N THR A 387 29.18 -23.24 -12.21
CA THR A 387 28.53 -24.26 -13.04
C THR A 387 28.30 -25.51 -12.21
N LEU A 388 27.06 -25.99 -12.19
CA LEU A 388 26.65 -27.19 -11.48
C LEU A 388 26.60 -28.37 -12.45
N TYR A 389 27.05 -29.53 -12.00
CA TYR A 389 27.15 -30.73 -12.82
C TYR A 389 26.36 -31.91 -12.22
N GLN A 390 25.80 -32.73 -13.11
CA GLN A 390 25.36 -34.08 -12.79
C GLN A 390 26.17 -35.05 -13.66
N GLY A 391 27.06 -35.81 -13.03
CA GLY A 391 28.12 -36.54 -13.72
C GLY A 391 29.04 -35.57 -14.44
N SER A 392 29.04 -35.62 -15.78
CA SER A 392 29.83 -34.73 -16.65
C SER A 392 29.00 -33.67 -17.39
N THR A 393 27.70 -33.62 -17.14
CA THR A 393 26.78 -32.71 -17.82
C THR A 393 26.53 -31.49 -16.96
N ALA A 394 26.77 -30.30 -17.50
CA ALA A 394 26.36 -29.05 -16.85
C ALA A 394 24.83 -28.98 -16.83
N VAL A 395 24.25 -28.77 -15.65
CA VAL A 395 22.79 -28.70 -15.43
C VAL A 395 22.31 -27.27 -15.18
N ALA A 396 23.18 -26.39 -14.69
CA ALA A 396 22.89 -24.97 -14.48
C ALA A 396 24.19 -24.17 -14.37
N SER A 397 24.10 -22.88 -14.69
CA SER A 397 25.19 -21.92 -14.50
C SER A 397 24.65 -20.60 -13.96
N PHE A 398 25.40 -19.98 -13.05
CA PHE A 398 25.01 -18.75 -12.37
C PHE A 398 26.23 -17.83 -12.23
N ASP A 399 26.03 -16.52 -12.43
CA ASP A 399 27.02 -15.52 -12.05
C ASP A 399 26.92 -15.30 -10.54
N VAL A 400 27.95 -15.72 -9.80
CA VAL A 400 28.00 -15.72 -8.34
C VAL A 400 29.29 -15.08 -7.85
N THR A 401 29.13 -14.04 -7.04
CA THR A 401 30.22 -13.41 -6.27
C THR A 401 29.95 -13.54 -4.78
N THR A 402 31.00 -13.52 -3.95
CA THR A 402 30.88 -13.54 -2.48
C THR A 402 31.49 -12.30 -1.88
N GLN A 403 30.82 -11.70 -0.90
CA GLN A 403 31.32 -10.52 -0.17
C GLN A 403 31.98 -10.90 1.15
N PRO A 404 33.04 -10.19 1.56
CA PRO A 404 33.59 -10.31 2.91
C PRO A 404 32.53 -9.95 3.96
N VAL A 405 32.52 -10.69 5.07
CA VAL A 405 31.62 -10.44 6.20
C VAL A 405 32.47 -10.05 7.39
N ASN A 406 32.22 -8.87 7.98
CA ASN A 406 33.02 -8.34 9.10
C ASN A 406 34.54 -8.32 8.82
N ASN A 407 34.93 -8.03 7.56
CA ASN A 407 36.31 -8.09 7.07
C ASN A 407 36.96 -9.48 7.03
N ALA A 408 36.20 -10.56 7.27
CA ALA A 408 36.66 -11.92 7.06
C ALA A 408 36.36 -12.36 5.61
N PRO A 409 37.31 -13.04 4.94
CA PRO A 409 37.03 -13.65 3.65
C PRO A 409 35.97 -14.74 3.83
N THR A 410 35.00 -14.76 2.93
CA THR A 410 33.99 -15.81 2.83
C THR A 410 34.35 -16.72 1.66
N SER A 411 33.94 -17.99 1.74
CA SER A 411 34.01 -18.92 0.62
C SER A 411 32.61 -19.41 0.29
N LEU A 412 32.32 -19.59 -0.99
CA LEU A 412 31.09 -20.24 -1.42
C LEU A 412 31.05 -21.69 -0.91
N VAL A 413 29.91 -22.09 -0.35
CA VAL A 413 29.58 -23.47 0.00
C VAL A 413 28.38 -23.87 -0.86
N VAL A 414 28.52 -24.98 -1.58
CA VAL A 414 27.49 -25.54 -2.45
C VAL A 414 27.08 -26.89 -1.89
N GLU A 415 25.80 -27.07 -1.62
CA GLU A 415 25.29 -28.28 -0.99
C GLU A 415 24.09 -28.85 -1.76
N GLN A 416 23.99 -30.17 -1.83
CA GLN A 416 22.79 -30.85 -2.30
C GLN A 416 21.91 -31.18 -1.10
N GLY A 417 20.74 -30.56 -1.01
CA GLY A 417 19.69 -30.88 -0.04
C GLY A 417 18.59 -31.75 -0.64
N ALA A 418 17.60 -32.10 0.19
CA ALA A 418 16.42 -32.83 -0.26
C ALA A 418 15.50 -32.01 -1.18
N GLY A 419 15.55 -30.68 -1.09
CA GLY A 419 14.70 -29.76 -1.85
C GLY A 419 15.35 -29.14 -3.10
N GLY A 420 16.66 -29.31 -3.29
CA GLY A 420 17.39 -28.59 -4.33
C GLY A 420 18.88 -28.45 -4.00
N VAL A 421 19.57 -27.61 -4.77
CA VAL A 421 20.94 -27.17 -4.47
C VAL A 421 20.89 -25.89 -3.65
N MET A 422 21.66 -25.83 -2.57
CA MET A 422 21.79 -24.66 -1.70
C MET A 422 23.15 -24.00 -1.94
N LEU A 423 23.14 -22.67 -2.11
CA LEU A 423 24.33 -21.83 -2.12
C LEU A 423 24.38 -21.05 -0.80
N SER A 424 25.55 -20.99 -0.16
CA SER A 424 25.75 -20.18 1.03
C SER A 424 27.20 -19.72 1.15
N VAL A 425 27.50 -18.82 2.07
CA VAL A 425 28.87 -18.39 2.38
C VAL A 425 29.36 -18.95 3.72
N SER A 426 30.60 -19.40 3.74
CA SER A 426 31.29 -19.88 4.94
C SER A 426 31.55 -18.75 5.93
N GLY A 427 31.69 -19.11 7.21
CA GLY A 427 32.00 -18.16 8.29
C GLY A 427 30.80 -17.67 9.10
N GLN A 428 29.62 -18.28 8.97
CA GLN A 428 28.48 -18.00 9.84
C GLN A 428 28.76 -18.47 11.30
N PRO A 429 28.70 -17.60 12.34
CA PRO A 429 28.52 -18.02 13.72
C PRO A 429 27.37 -19.04 13.85
N GLY A 430 27.68 -20.29 14.19
CA GLY A 430 26.69 -21.37 14.31
C GLY A 430 26.64 -22.36 13.14
N GLY A 431 27.48 -22.20 12.12
CA GLY A 431 27.52 -23.07 10.93
C GLY A 431 26.46 -22.70 9.89
N SER A 432 26.70 -23.04 8.62
CA SER A 432 25.72 -22.90 7.51
C SER A 432 24.37 -23.54 7.83
N ASP A 433 24.37 -24.52 8.73
CA ASP A 433 23.29 -25.43 9.08
C ASP A 433 22.05 -24.78 9.73
N ARG A 434 22.18 -23.63 10.43
CA ARG A 434 21.07 -23.11 11.26
C ARG A 434 19.95 -22.43 10.47
N TYR A 435 20.23 -21.94 9.27
CA TYR A 435 19.33 -21.04 8.54
C TYR A 435 18.78 -21.64 7.24
N GLN A 436 19.19 -22.87 6.92
CA GLN A 436 18.81 -23.57 5.69
C GLN A 436 17.38 -24.12 5.75
N PRO A 437 16.47 -23.70 4.85
CA PRO A 437 15.19 -24.38 4.64
C PRO A 437 15.46 -25.82 4.16
N GLY A 438 15.25 -26.81 5.02
CA GLY A 438 15.44 -28.24 4.69
C GLY A 438 16.61 -28.94 5.39
N GLY A 439 17.40 -28.20 6.21
CA GLY A 439 18.52 -28.75 6.96
C GLY A 439 19.78 -28.97 6.13
N VAL A 440 20.83 -29.49 6.78
CA VAL A 440 22.19 -29.63 6.25
C VAL A 440 22.20 -30.53 5.01
N GLY A 441 22.63 -29.98 3.87
CA GLY A 441 22.85 -30.73 2.64
C GLY A 441 24.18 -31.49 2.65
N ILE A 442 24.39 -32.31 1.61
CA ILE A 442 25.71 -32.89 1.34
C ILE A 442 26.53 -31.85 0.58
N VAL A 443 27.65 -31.40 1.17
CA VAL A 443 28.59 -30.50 0.48
C VAL A 443 29.07 -31.15 -0.80
N LEU A 444 28.89 -30.46 -1.93
CA LEU A 444 29.30 -30.93 -3.23
C LEU A 444 30.82 -30.80 -3.39
N PRO A 445 31.50 -31.78 -3.99
CA PRO A 445 32.91 -31.65 -4.37
C PRO A 445 33.08 -30.71 -5.57
N VAL A 446 34.27 -30.12 -5.68
CA VAL A 446 34.70 -29.43 -6.90
C VAL A 446 34.82 -30.44 -8.04
N HIS A 447 34.26 -30.10 -9.20
CA HIS A 447 34.23 -30.93 -10.39
C HIS A 447 35.65 -31.10 -10.95
N ALA A 448 36.10 -32.34 -11.05
CA ALA A 448 37.38 -32.65 -11.66
C ALA A 448 37.23 -32.62 -13.19
N SER A 449 37.80 -31.62 -13.85
CA SER A 449 37.88 -31.58 -15.31
C SER A 449 38.69 -32.81 -15.78
N VAL A 450 38.05 -33.74 -16.50
CA VAL A 450 38.72 -34.90 -17.12
C VAL A 450 39.25 -34.54 -18.49
#